data_AF-A0AAW1HJN7-F1
#
_entry.id   AF-A0AAW1HJN7-F1
#
_cell.length_a   1.000
_cell.length_b   1.000
_cell.length_c   1.000
_cell.angle_alpha   90.00
_cell.angle_beta   90.00
_cell.angle_gamma   90.00
#
_symmetry.space_group_name_H-M   'P 1'
#
loop_
_entity.id
_entity.type
_entity.pdbx_description
1 polymer ?
#
loop_
_entity_poly.entity_id
_entity_poly.type
_entity_poly.pdbx_seq_one_letter_code
_entity_poly.pdbx_strand_id
1 'polypeptide(L)'
;METFRWSFGILFSRLVRLPSMDGKIALVPWADMLNHSCEVETYLDYDKSSKGIVFTTDRQYQPGEQVFISYGKKSNGELLLSYGFVPKEGTNPSDSAELLLSLRKSDKCYKEKLEALEKHGLLGSYRFPLKVTGWPVEMMAYAYLVVSPPSMLNKFDEMAAIASNQTRAQKNLRYPELDEEAFQFILDTCEASIAKYSKFLQESGSTDLDVTSPKQLNRRLFLKQLAVDLCNSERRILYRTQYILRRRLRDIKAGELKALTLFNGFRNFFK
;
A
#
# COMPACT_ATOMS: atom_id res chain seq x y z
N MET A 1 -32.15 -6.55 4.99
CA MET A 1 -30.67 -6.61 4.91
C MET A 1 -30.14 -6.89 3.50
N GLU A 2 -30.75 -7.80 2.73
CA GLU A 2 -30.28 -8.12 1.37
C GLU A 2 -30.36 -6.93 0.39
N THR A 3 -31.52 -6.28 0.28
CA THR A 3 -31.69 -5.07 -0.55
C THR A 3 -30.68 -3.99 -0.21
N PHE A 4 -30.40 -3.77 1.08
CA PHE A 4 -29.39 -2.82 1.51
C PHE A 4 -28.00 -3.19 1.00
N ARG A 5 -27.58 -4.46 1.15
CA ARG A 5 -26.27 -4.93 0.65
C ARG A 5 -26.17 -4.79 -0.87
N TRP A 6 -27.23 -5.13 -1.59
CA TRP A 6 -27.28 -4.97 -3.04
C TRP A 6 -27.18 -3.50 -3.44
N SER A 7 -28.02 -2.62 -2.89
CA SER A 7 -27.98 -1.19 -3.18
C SER A 7 -26.64 -0.56 -2.80
N PHE A 8 -26.07 -0.94 -1.66
CA PHE A 8 -24.75 -0.50 -1.24
C PHE A 8 -23.66 -0.96 -2.22
N GLY A 9 -23.72 -2.22 -2.67
CA GLY A 9 -22.81 -2.75 -3.69
C GLY A 9 -22.94 -2.01 -5.03
N ILE A 10 -24.16 -1.67 -5.46
CA ILE A 10 -24.39 -0.85 -6.66
C ILE A 10 -23.74 0.52 -6.50
N LEU A 11 -23.98 1.22 -5.40
CA LEU A 11 -23.37 2.53 -5.17
C LEU A 11 -21.83 2.43 -5.16
N PHE A 12 -21.27 1.46 -4.45
CA PHE A 12 -19.82 1.36 -4.28
C PHE A 12 -19.09 0.96 -5.57
N SER A 13 -19.73 0.18 -6.45
CA SER A 13 -19.14 -0.30 -7.71
C SER A 13 -19.47 0.55 -8.93
N ARG A 14 -20.47 1.44 -8.88
CA ARG A 14 -20.97 2.19 -10.06
C ARG A 14 -21.04 3.70 -9.89
N LEU A 15 -20.79 4.25 -8.69
CA LEU A 15 -20.75 5.70 -8.51
C LEU A 15 -19.55 6.31 -9.26
N VAL A 16 -19.83 7.37 -10.00
CA VAL A 16 -18.84 8.19 -10.69
C VAL A 16 -18.73 9.51 -9.94
N ARG A 17 -17.50 9.93 -9.63
CA ARG A 17 -17.20 11.28 -9.15
C ARG A 17 -16.94 12.18 -10.36
N LEU A 18 -17.57 13.36 -10.38
CA LEU A 18 -17.54 14.31 -11.49
C LEU A 18 -16.78 15.58 -11.08
N PRO A 19 -15.45 15.67 -11.33
CA PRO A 19 -14.64 16.83 -10.97
C PRO A 19 -15.19 18.17 -11.48
N SER A 20 -15.69 18.22 -12.71
CA SER A 20 -16.22 19.45 -13.33
C SER A 20 -17.56 19.90 -12.73
N MET A 21 -18.15 19.12 -11.82
CA MET A 21 -19.34 19.46 -11.03
C MET A 21 -19.04 19.48 -9.54
N ASP A 22 -17.94 20.12 -9.13
CA ASP A 22 -17.51 20.26 -7.73
C ASP A 22 -17.33 18.91 -7.01
N GLY A 23 -16.99 17.86 -7.77
CA GLY A 23 -16.81 16.52 -7.23
C GLY A 23 -18.12 15.82 -6.82
N LYS A 24 -19.27 16.25 -7.36
CA LYS A 24 -20.54 15.52 -7.20
C LYS A 24 -20.40 14.07 -7.62
N ILE A 25 -21.18 13.21 -6.97
CA ILE A 25 -21.25 11.78 -7.27
C ILE A 25 -22.58 11.44 -7.94
N ALA A 26 -22.55 10.58 -8.96
CA ALA A 26 -23.74 10.19 -9.71
C ALA A 26 -23.68 8.73 -10.15
N LEU A 27 -24.85 8.12 -10.30
CA LEU A 27 -25.03 6.92 -11.14
C LEU A 27 -25.34 7.40 -12.55
N VAL A 28 -24.55 6.96 -13.52
CA VAL A 28 -24.66 7.39 -14.92
C VAL A 28 -25.04 6.18 -15.76
N PRO A 29 -26.35 5.98 -16.08
CA PRO A 29 -26.79 4.87 -16.92
C PRO A 29 -26.02 4.84 -18.24
N TRP A 30 -25.78 3.65 -18.78
CA TRP A 30 -24.96 3.37 -19.96
C TRP A 30 -23.47 3.54 -19.74
N ALA A 31 -23.04 4.65 -19.16
CA ALA A 31 -21.62 4.88 -18.87
C ALA A 31 -21.10 3.89 -17.81
N ASP A 32 -21.97 3.42 -16.91
CA ASP A 32 -21.67 2.40 -15.90
C ASP A 32 -21.45 0.98 -16.47
N MET A 33 -21.59 0.79 -17.78
CA MET A 33 -21.25 -0.45 -18.48
C MET A 33 -19.78 -0.47 -18.96
N LEU A 34 -19.08 0.66 -18.92
CA LEU A 34 -17.67 0.75 -19.29
C LEU A 34 -16.80 0.05 -18.24
N ASN A 35 -15.96 -0.89 -18.67
CA ASN A 35 -15.08 -1.63 -17.77
C ASN A 35 -13.76 -0.90 -17.49
N HIS A 36 -13.09 -1.33 -16.43
CA HIS A 36 -11.76 -0.83 -16.07
C HIS A 36 -10.64 -1.45 -16.92
N SER A 37 -9.66 -0.64 -17.31
CA SER A 37 -8.31 -1.10 -17.65
C SER A 37 -7.25 -0.29 -16.90
N CYS A 38 -6.17 -0.94 -16.47
CA CYS A 38 -4.99 -0.28 -15.88
C CYS A 38 -4.11 0.43 -16.94
N GLU A 39 -4.41 0.26 -18.22
CA GLU A 39 -3.64 0.80 -19.35
C GLU A 39 -4.17 2.14 -19.85
N VAL A 40 -5.31 2.59 -19.33
CA VAL A 40 -5.98 3.84 -19.72
C VAL A 40 -6.03 4.80 -18.53
N GLU A 41 -5.93 6.09 -18.83
CA GLU A 41 -6.08 7.20 -17.85
C GLU A 41 -7.39 7.97 -18.08
N THR A 42 -8.17 7.54 -19.08
CA THR A 42 -9.48 8.10 -19.44
C THR A 42 -10.50 8.00 -18.30
N TYR A 43 -11.23 9.07 -17.99
CA TYR A 43 -12.29 9.08 -16.97
C TYR A 43 -13.55 9.81 -17.46
N LEU A 44 -14.68 9.51 -16.80
CA LEU A 44 -15.96 10.19 -17.03
C LEU A 44 -15.99 11.52 -16.30
N ASP A 45 -16.39 12.59 -16.98
CA ASP A 45 -16.65 13.89 -16.36
C ASP A 45 -17.75 14.65 -17.10
N TYR A 46 -18.25 15.73 -16.49
CA TYR A 46 -19.23 16.60 -17.09
C TYR A 46 -18.60 17.60 -18.06
N ASP A 47 -19.04 17.58 -19.31
CA ASP A 47 -18.71 18.61 -20.29
C ASP A 47 -19.81 19.68 -20.36
N LYS A 48 -19.43 20.93 -20.11
CA LYS A 48 -20.33 22.09 -20.12
C LYS A 48 -20.89 22.39 -21.51
N SER A 49 -20.12 22.12 -22.57
CA SER A 49 -20.52 22.43 -23.95
C SER A 49 -21.63 21.51 -24.42
N SER A 50 -21.43 20.19 -24.28
CA SER A 50 -22.44 19.17 -24.61
C SER A 50 -23.52 19.01 -23.55
N LYS A 51 -23.33 19.57 -22.34
CA LYS A 51 -24.19 19.42 -21.16
C LYS A 51 -24.40 17.95 -20.78
N GLY A 52 -23.41 17.10 -20.98
CA GLY A 52 -23.47 15.66 -20.75
C GLY A 52 -22.27 15.13 -19.96
N ILE A 53 -22.39 13.89 -19.49
CA ILE A 53 -21.25 13.13 -18.98
C ILE A 53 -20.56 12.47 -20.16
N VAL A 54 -19.29 12.78 -20.34
CA VAL A 54 -18.47 12.32 -21.47
C VAL A 54 -17.14 11.77 -20.97
N PHE A 55 -16.46 11.05 -21.85
CA PHE A 55 -15.04 10.74 -21.71
C PHE A 55 -14.37 10.87 -23.06
N THR A 56 -13.06 11.11 -23.07
CA THR A 56 -12.26 11.14 -24.31
C THR A 56 -11.29 9.97 -24.28
N THR A 57 -11.31 9.13 -25.31
CA THR A 57 -10.38 8.00 -25.43
C THR A 57 -8.94 8.48 -25.54
N ASP A 58 -8.04 7.87 -24.77
CA ASP A 58 -6.59 8.11 -24.80
C ASP A 58 -5.84 7.31 -25.89
N ARG A 59 -6.55 6.41 -26.57
CA ARG A 59 -6.03 5.59 -27.67
C ARG A 59 -7.08 5.35 -28.75
N GLN A 60 -6.62 4.90 -29.91
CA GLN A 60 -7.50 4.43 -30.98
C GLN A 60 -8.06 3.04 -30.66
N TYR A 61 -9.30 2.79 -31.06
CA TYR A 61 -10.00 1.51 -30.90
C TYR A 61 -10.42 0.98 -32.27
N GLN A 62 -10.32 -0.32 -32.48
CA GLN A 62 -10.79 -0.97 -33.71
C GLN A 62 -12.26 -1.39 -33.61
N PRO A 63 -13.00 -1.50 -34.73
CA PRO A 63 -14.34 -2.07 -34.72
C PRO A 63 -14.37 -3.45 -34.03
N GLY A 64 -15.25 -3.60 -33.04
CA GLY A 64 -15.37 -4.83 -32.23
C GLY A 64 -14.48 -4.86 -30.99
N GLU A 65 -13.56 -3.90 -30.81
CA GLU A 65 -12.77 -3.76 -29.59
C GLU A 65 -13.60 -3.13 -28.46
N GLN A 66 -13.40 -3.61 -27.23
CA GLN A 66 -14.03 -3.05 -26.05
C GLN A 66 -13.37 -1.73 -25.65
N VAL A 67 -14.18 -0.70 -25.40
CA VAL A 67 -13.73 0.58 -24.86
C VAL A 67 -13.66 0.51 -23.34
N PHE A 68 -12.52 0.93 -22.78
CA PHE A 68 -12.27 0.92 -21.34
C PHE A 68 -12.11 2.32 -20.77
N ILE A 69 -12.33 2.45 -19.47
CA ILE A 69 -12.03 3.65 -18.68
C ILE A 69 -11.15 3.31 -17.47
N SER A 70 -10.60 4.32 -16.83
CA SER A 70 -9.93 4.20 -15.54
C SER A 70 -10.95 4.35 -14.41
N TYR A 71 -10.95 3.42 -13.46
CA TYR A 71 -11.69 3.56 -12.20
C TYR A 71 -10.87 4.34 -11.15
N GLY A 72 -9.73 4.91 -11.58
CA GLY A 72 -8.79 5.65 -10.75
C GLY A 72 -7.59 4.84 -10.31
N LYS A 73 -6.63 5.55 -9.69
CA LYS A 73 -5.36 5.00 -9.18
C LYS A 73 -5.60 4.27 -7.86
N LYS A 74 -6.02 3.01 -7.96
CA LYS A 74 -6.40 2.14 -6.85
C LYS A 74 -5.47 0.92 -6.77
N SER A 75 -5.21 0.46 -5.57
CA SER A 75 -4.56 -0.82 -5.31
C SER A 75 -5.44 -2.00 -5.76
N ASN A 76 -4.84 -3.18 -5.94
CA ASN A 76 -5.63 -4.37 -6.26
C ASN A 76 -6.61 -4.72 -5.13
N GLY A 77 -6.25 -4.45 -3.87
CA GLY A 77 -7.15 -4.62 -2.71
C GLY A 77 -8.36 -3.69 -2.77
N GLU A 78 -8.16 -2.42 -3.12
CA GLU A 78 -9.26 -1.47 -3.32
C GLU A 78 -10.14 -1.84 -4.53
N LEU A 79 -9.55 -2.33 -5.62
CA LEU A 79 -10.29 -2.79 -6.81
C LEU A 79 -11.14 -4.02 -6.50
N LEU A 80 -10.59 -4.99 -5.74
CA LEU A 80 -11.33 -6.16 -5.32
C LEU A 80 -12.50 -5.78 -4.39
N LEU A 81 -12.24 -4.91 -3.41
CA LEU A 81 -13.28 -4.45 -2.48
C LEU A 81 -14.38 -3.66 -3.18
N SER A 82 -14.01 -2.81 -4.15
CA SER A 82 -14.94 -1.87 -4.77
C SER A 82 -15.69 -2.44 -5.96
N TYR A 83 -15.03 -3.29 -6.76
CA TYR A 83 -15.52 -3.74 -8.06
C TYR A 83 -15.52 -5.26 -8.25
N GLY A 84 -14.94 -6.02 -7.30
CA GLY A 84 -15.01 -7.49 -7.31
C GLY A 84 -14.06 -8.18 -8.28
N PHE A 85 -12.95 -7.55 -8.66
CA PHE A 85 -11.92 -8.17 -9.50
C PHE A 85 -10.51 -7.80 -9.02
N VAL A 86 -9.53 -8.62 -9.40
CA VAL A 86 -8.10 -8.37 -9.18
C VAL A 86 -7.43 -8.33 -10.56
N PRO A 87 -6.78 -7.21 -10.95
CA PRO A 87 -5.94 -7.17 -12.13
C PRO A 87 -4.88 -8.27 -12.14
N LYS A 88 -4.45 -8.69 -13.33
CA LYS A 88 -3.35 -9.65 -13.46
C LYS A 88 -2.11 -9.14 -12.72
N GLU A 89 -1.40 -10.05 -12.06
CA GLU A 89 -0.20 -9.71 -11.30
C GLU A 89 0.77 -8.85 -12.15
N GLY A 90 1.13 -7.68 -11.62
CA GLY A 90 2.08 -6.76 -12.24
C GLY A 90 1.54 -5.84 -13.34
N THR A 91 0.25 -5.89 -13.68
CA THR A 91 -0.34 -4.98 -14.68
C THR A 91 -0.88 -3.68 -14.08
N ASN A 92 -1.14 -3.62 -12.77
CA ASN A 92 -1.61 -2.41 -12.11
C ASN A 92 -0.44 -1.58 -11.54
N PRO A 93 -0.10 -0.41 -12.11
CA PRO A 93 0.98 0.44 -11.62
C PRO A 93 0.65 1.14 -10.29
N SER A 94 -0.62 1.18 -9.90
CA SER A 94 -1.09 1.75 -8.63
C SER A 94 -1.19 0.71 -7.52
N ASP A 95 -0.81 -0.54 -7.77
CA ASP A 95 -0.91 -1.61 -6.79
C ASP A 95 -0.05 -1.33 -5.53
N SER A 96 -0.59 -1.70 -4.38
CA SER A 96 0.07 -1.54 -3.09
C SER A 96 -0.32 -2.61 -2.08
N ALA A 97 0.60 -2.92 -1.17
CA ALA A 97 0.36 -3.80 -0.02
C ALA A 97 0.48 -3.00 1.27
N GLU A 98 -0.52 -3.06 2.14
CA GLU A 98 -0.51 -2.35 3.41
C GLU A 98 0.41 -3.04 4.43
N LEU A 99 1.44 -2.34 4.92
CA LEU A 99 2.28 -2.81 6.02
C LEU A 99 1.92 -2.09 7.32
N LEU A 100 1.45 -2.85 8.31
CA LEU A 100 1.12 -2.34 9.64
C LEU A 100 2.38 -2.18 10.49
N LEU A 101 2.75 -0.95 10.82
CA LEU A 101 3.79 -0.64 11.81
C LEU A 101 3.13 -0.26 13.14
N SER A 102 3.79 -0.61 14.25
CA SER A 102 3.25 -0.41 15.60
C SER A 102 4.33 -0.03 16.60
N LEU A 103 3.99 0.89 17.52
CA LEU A 103 4.78 1.13 18.72
C LEU A 103 4.78 -0.11 19.63
N ARG A 104 5.93 -0.37 20.28
CA ARG A 104 6.06 -1.44 21.26
C ARG A 104 5.75 -0.89 22.65
N LYS A 105 4.78 -1.49 23.35
CA LYS A 105 4.42 -1.09 24.73
C LYS A 105 5.57 -1.22 25.74
N SER A 106 6.59 -2.03 25.41
CA SER A 106 7.81 -2.17 26.22
C SER A 106 8.85 -1.08 25.98
N ASP A 107 8.61 -0.16 25.04
CA ASP A 107 9.50 0.97 24.78
C ASP A 107 9.52 1.95 25.98
N LYS A 108 10.71 2.36 26.41
CA LYS A 108 10.90 3.29 27.53
C LYS A 108 10.22 4.63 27.28
N CYS A 109 10.14 5.05 26.03
CA CYS A 109 9.52 6.29 25.58
C CYS A 109 8.16 6.07 24.91
N TYR A 110 7.48 4.95 25.24
CA TYR A 110 6.21 4.61 24.59
C TYR A 110 5.16 5.74 24.71
N LYS A 111 5.06 6.37 25.88
CA LYS A 111 4.05 7.41 26.13
C LYS A 111 4.34 8.65 25.28
N GLU A 112 5.57 9.11 25.29
CA GLU A 112 6.02 10.29 24.56
C GLU A 112 5.90 10.11 23.04
N LYS A 113 6.24 8.90 22.54
CA LYS A 113 6.05 8.54 21.13
C LYS A 113 4.57 8.48 20.74
N LEU A 114 3.72 7.92 21.60
CA LEU A 114 2.28 7.86 21.37
C LEU A 114 1.65 9.25 21.38
N GLU A 115 1.98 10.09 22.35
CA GLU A 115 1.51 11.48 22.43
C GLU A 115 1.92 12.28 21.19
N ALA A 116 3.16 12.11 20.71
CA ALA A 116 3.60 12.73 19.46
C ALA A 116 2.77 12.28 18.25
N LEU A 117 2.47 10.98 18.12
CA LEU A 117 1.62 10.46 17.04
C LEU A 117 0.19 11.01 17.13
N GLU A 118 -0.41 10.97 18.31
CA GLU A 118 -1.80 11.40 18.53
C GLU A 118 -1.99 12.89 18.25
N LYS A 119 -0.99 13.72 18.60
CA LYS A 119 -0.98 15.16 18.26
C LYS A 119 -1.11 15.42 16.77
N HIS A 120 -0.61 14.52 15.92
CA HIS A 120 -0.69 14.61 14.46
C HIS A 120 -1.76 13.67 13.87
N GLY A 121 -2.72 13.21 14.68
CA GLY A 121 -3.85 12.39 14.24
C GLY A 121 -3.49 10.96 13.83
N LEU A 122 -2.32 10.46 14.22
CA LEU A 122 -1.91 9.08 14.03
C LEU A 122 -2.20 8.24 15.28
N LEU A 123 -2.49 6.97 15.06
CA LEU A 123 -2.57 5.97 16.13
C LEU A 123 -1.19 5.37 16.38
N GLY A 124 -1.00 4.79 17.57
CA GLY A 124 0.20 3.98 17.90
C GLY A 124 0.38 2.73 17.03
N SER A 125 -0.53 2.45 16.10
CA SER A 125 -0.36 1.47 15.02
C SER A 125 -0.97 2.03 13.74
N TYR A 126 -0.22 2.01 12.64
CA TYR A 126 -0.61 2.64 11.39
C TYR A 126 -0.20 1.79 10.18
N ARG A 127 -1.01 1.82 9.13
CA ARG A 127 -0.76 1.07 7.89
C ARG A 127 -0.17 1.99 6.84
N PHE A 128 0.92 1.55 6.22
CA PHE A 128 1.59 2.29 5.16
C PHE A 128 1.54 1.50 3.84
N PRO A 129 1.18 2.13 2.72
CA PRO A 129 1.07 1.47 1.44
C PRO A 129 2.45 1.26 0.82
N LEU A 130 2.92 0.00 0.80
CA LEU A 130 4.12 -0.39 0.06
C LEU A 130 3.79 -0.54 -1.42
N LYS A 131 4.69 -0.11 -2.30
CA LYS A 131 4.59 -0.31 -3.74
C LYS A 131 5.79 -1.11 -4.24
N VAL A 132 5.68 -1.71 -5.42
CA VAL A 132 6.82 -2.39 -6.05
C VAL A 132 8.02 -1.43 -6.29
N THR A 133 7.73 -0.14 -6.42
CA THR A 133 8.71 0.94 -6.62
C THR A 133 9.36 1.42 -5.33
N GLY A 134 8.83 1.09 -4.15
CA GLY A 134 9.37 1.50 -2.86
C GLY A 134 8.30 1.74 -1.80
N TRP A 135 8.70 2.46 -0.75
CA TRP A 135 7.85 2.79 0.39
C TRP A 135 7.73 4.30 0.58
N PRO A 136 6.63 4.78 1.18
CA PRO A 136 6.43 6.20 1.46
C PRO A 136 7.47 6.72 2.47
N VAL A 137 7.81 8.01 2.38
CA VAL A 137 8.74 8.66 3.32
C VAL A 137 8.14 8.74 4.73
N GLU A 138 6.83 8.84 4.80
CA GLU A 138 6.01 8.83 6.00
C GLU A 138 6.25 7.55 6.83
N MET A 139 6.38 6.41 6.14
CA MET A 139 6.69 5.13 6.78
C MET A 139 8.09 5.11 7.39
N MET A 140 9.06 5.72 6.73
CA MET A 140 10.41 5.86 7.29
C MET A 140 10.42 6.76 8.51
N ALA A 141 9.71 7.89 8.47
CA ALA A 141 9.58 8.78 9.62
C ALA A 141 8.94 8.07 10.83
N TYR A 142 7.90 7.26 10.59
CA TYR A 142 7.32 6.41 11.63
C TYR A 142 8.33 5.40 12.18
N ALA A 143 9.09 4.73 11.30
CA ALA A 143 10.12 3.78 11.73
C ALA A 143 11.23 4.44 12.55
N TYR A 144 11.68 5.64 12.16
CA TYR A 144 12.63 6.43 12.95
C TYR A 144 12.07 6.76 14.32
N LEU A 145 10.82 7.21 14.42
CA LEU A 145 10.17 7.43 15.71
C LEU A 145 10.17 6.17 16.58
N VAL A 146 9.81 5.02 15.99
CA VAL A 146 9.78 3.73 16.71
C VAL A 146 11.14 3.38 17.29
N VAL A 147 12.23 3.54 16.53
CA VAL A 147 13.57 3.12 16.98
C VAL A 147 14.33 4.20 17.75
N SER A 148 13.84 5.44 17.78
CA SER A 148 14.54 6.55 18.41
C SER A 148 14.73 6.35 19.91
N PRO A 149 15.94 6.61 20.44
CA PRO A 149 16.24 6.51 21.87
C PRO A 149 15.71 7.73 22.66
N PRO A 150 15.68 7.65 24.01
CA PRO A 150 15.28 8.77 24.86
C PRO A 150 16.10 10.06 24.67
N SER A 151 17.35 9.96 24.21
CA SER A 151 18.18 11.13 23.93
C SER A 151 17.67 11.99 22.76
N MET A 152 16.77 11.46 21.94
CA MET A 152 16.16 12.15 20.79
C MET A 152 14.71 12.59 21.04
N LEU A 153 14.30 12.73 22.31
CA LEU A 153 12.95 13.18 22.68
C LEU A 153 12.53 14.47 21.96
N ASN A 154 13.46 15.41 21.76
CA ASN A 154 13.22 16.67 21.03
C ASN A 154 12.91 16.49 19.53
N LYS A 155 13.07 15.27 18.99
CA LYS A 155 12.80 14.93 17.58
C LYS A 155 11.50 14.16 17.35
N PHE A 156 10.84 13.68 18.42
CA PHE A 156 9.66 12.83 18.26
C PHE A 156 8.49 13.54 17.57
N ASP A 157 8.22 14.80 17.94
CA ASP A 157 7.16 15.60 17.33
C ASP A 157 7.39 15.81 15.82
N GLU A 158 8.64 16.06 15.42
CA GLU A 158 9.05 16.24 14.03
C GLU A 158 8.85 14.94 13.22
N MET A 159 9.29 13.80 13.76
CA MET A 159 9.12 12.49 13.12
C MET A 159 7.63 12.12 12.97
N ALA A 160 6.82 12.36 14.00
CA ALA A 160 5.38 12.11 13.97
C ALA A 160 4.64 13.01 12.97
N ALA A 161 5.03 14.29 12.87
CA ALA A 161 4.48 15.24 11.90
C ALA A 161 4.73 14.83 10.44
N ILE A 162 5.91 14.29 10.15
CA ILE A 162 6.25 13.77 8.81
C ILE A 162 5.48 12.47 8.55
N ALA A 163 5.39 11.58 9.54
CA ALA A 163 4.65 10.32 9.40
C ALA A 163 3.16 10.53 9.09
N SER A 164 2.55 11.65 9.51
CA SER A 164 1.12 11.94 9.30
C SER A 164 0.81 12.51 7.91
N ASN A 165 1.82 12.89 7.13
CA ASN A 165 1.69 13.61 5.85
C ASN A 165 0.88 14.93 5.95
N GLN A 166 0.70 15.48 7.15
CA GLN A 166 -0.05 16.72 7.36
C GLN A 166 0.81 17.97 7.09
N THR A 167 2.13 17.84 7.16
CA THR A 167 3.06 18.95 6.93
C THR A 167 3.66 18.86 5.52
N ARG A 168 3.50 19.93 4.73
CA ARG A 168 4.22 20.10 3.44
C ARG A 168 5.72 20.39 3.62
N ALA A 169 6.20 20.52 4.86
CA ALA A 169 7.56 20.89 5.19
C ALA A 169 8.51 19.68 5.17
N GLN A 170 9.64 19.83 4.48
CA GLN A 170 10.83 18.95 4.44
C GLN A 170 10.56 17.43 4.43
N LYS A 171 10.15 16.91 3.27
CA LYS A 171 10.07 15.46 2.96
C LYS A 171 11.43 14.72 2.92
N ASN A 172 12.54 15.40 3.24
CA ASN A 172 13.90 14.88 3.13
C ASN A 172 14.62 14.75 4.48
N LEU A 173 13.87 14.62 5.57
CA LEU A 173 14.50 14.38 6.87
C LEU A 173 15.05 12.95 6.93
N ARG A 174 16.35 12.85 7.21
CA ARG A 174 17.08 11.58 7.31
C ARG A 174 17.82 11.57 8.63
N TYR A 175 17.76 10.43 9.31
CA TYR A 175 18.51 10.15 10.54
C TYR A 175 19.44 8.96 10.26
N PRO A 176 20.61 9.18 9.62
CA PRO A 176 21.53 8.10 9.27
C PRO A 176 21.92 7.23 10.47
N GLU A 177 22.00 7.83 11.66
CA GLU A 177 22.29 7.14 12.92
C GLU A 177 21.19 6.17 13.37
N LEU A 178 20.00 6.21 12.75
CA LEU A 178 18.89 5.31 12.99
C LEU A 178 18.58 4.42 11.77
N ASP A 179 19.32 4.55 10.67
CA ASP A 179 19.02 3.85 9.41
C ASP A 179 19.06 2.32 9.60
N GLU A 180 20.04 1.79 10.35
CA GLU A 180 20.13 0.35 10.57
C GLU A 180 18.92 -0.18 11.36
N GLU A 181 18.63 0.40 12.53
CA GLU A 181 17.54 -0.04 13.39
C GLU A 181 16.18 0.13 12.70
N ALA A 182 15.97 1.25 12.00
CA ALA A 182 14.73 1.50 11.28
C ALA A 182 14.53 0.51 10.13
N PHE A 183 15.57 0.24 9.33
CA PHE A 183 15.48 -0.77 8.26
C PHE A 183 15.29 -2.18 8.82
N GLN A 184 15.94 -2.53 9.92
CA GLN A 184 15.74 -3.83 10.57
C GLN A 184 14.32 -3.97 11.12
N PHE A 185 13.79 -2.94 11.79
CA PHE A 185 12.41 -2.92 12.28
C PHE A 185 11.38 -3.12 11.16
N ILE A 186 11.56 -2.43 10.03
CA ILE A 186 10.68 -2.58 8.87
C ILE A 186 10.84 -4.00 8.28
N LEU A 187 12.07 -4.50 8.16
CA LEU A 187 12.34 -5.83 7.62
C LEU A 187 11.65 -6.92 8.44
N ASP A 188 11.78 -6.89 9.77
CA ASP A 188 11.15 -7.86 10.67
C ASP A 188 9.62 -7.86 10.50
N THR A 189 9.04 -6.65 10.39
CA THR A 189 7.60 -6.48 10.20
C THR A 189 7.14 -6.99 8.83
N CYS A 190 7.94 -6.74 7.79
CA CYS A 190 7.71 -7.23 6.44
C CYS A 190 7.78 -8.77 6.39
N GLU A 191 8.74 -9.38 7.07
CA GLU A 191 8.89 -10.85 7.13
C GLU A 191 7.74 -11.51 7.87
N ALA A 192 7.30 -10.93 8.99
CA ALA A 192 6.11 -11.37 9.70
C ALA A 192 4.84 -11.28 8.82
N SER A 193 4.73 -10.25 7.97
CA SER A 193 3.64 -10.12 7.01
C SER A 193 3.71 -11.21 5.93
N ILE A 194 4.87 -11.40 5.29
CA ILE A 194 5.11 -12.44 4.27
C ILE A 194 4.75 -13.83 4.79
N ALA A 195 5.08 -14.14 6.05
CA ALA A 195 4.74 -15.42 6.67
C ALA A 195 3.23 -15.66 6.71
N LYS A 196 2.42 -14.64 7.01
CA LYS A 196 0.95 -14.73 7.01
C LYS A 196 0.39 -15.04 5.62
N TYR A 197 0.86 -14.32 4.59
CA TYR A 197 0.46 -14.59 3.20
C TYR A 197 0.86 -15.99 2.75
N SER A 198 2.08 -16.42 3.11
CA SER A 198 2.60 -17.73 2.72
C SER A 198 1.80 -18.86 3.36
N LYS A 199 1.44 -18.72 4.64
CA LYS A 199 0.54 -19.65 5.35
C LYS A 199 -0.82 -19.73 4.66
N PHE A 200 -1.47 -18.59 4.38
CA PHE A 200 -2.76 -18.55 3.69
C PHE A 200 -2.73 -19.25 2.32
N LEU A 201 -1.68 -19.01 1.53
CA LEU A 201 -1.54 -19.59 0.19
C LEU A 201 -1.29 -21.11 0.25
N GLN A 202 -0.54 -21.60 1.25
CA GLN A 202 -0.36 -23.05 1.48
C GLN A 202 -1.69 -23.72 1.84
N GLU A 203 -2.43 -23.16 2.80
CA GLU A 203 -3.74 -23.66 3.23
C GLU A 203 -4.79 -23.59 2.11
N SER A 204 -4.67 -22.60 1.22
CA SER A 204 -5.55 -22.46 0.07
C SER A 204 -5.33 -23.54 -1.00
N GLY A 205 -4.19 -24.23 -1.01
CA GLY A 205 -3.92 -25.35 -1.93
C GLY A 205 -4.62 -26.66 -1.55
N SER A 206 -4.85 -26.90 -0.25
CA SER A 206 -5.61 -28.05 0.25
C SER A 206 -7.11 -27.72 0.22
N THR A 207 -7.95 -28.53 -0.43
CA THR A 207 -9.38 -28.25 -0.48
C THR A 207 -10.21 -29.48 -0.09
N ASP A 208 -10.89 -29.39 1.06
CA ASP A 208 -12.07 -30.21 1.35
C ASP A 208 -13.29 -29.55 0.69
N LEU A 209 -13.88 -30.27 -0.25
CA LEU A 209 -15.02 -29.80 -1.05
C LEU A 209 -16.27 -30.59 -0.67
N ASP A 210 -16.89 -30.23 0.45
CA ASP A 210 -18.23 -30.72 0.79
C ASP A 210 -19.26 -29.61 0.51
N VAL A 211 -19.80 -29.58 -0.71
CA VAL A 211 -20.83 -28.62 -1.15
C VAL A 211 -21.82 -29.32 -2.08
N THR A 212 -23.11 -29.25 -1.74
CA THR A 212 -24.20 -29.93 -2.46
C THR A 212 -24.73 -29.17 -3.69
N SER A 213 -24.30 -27.92 -3.93
CA SER A 213 -24.75 -27.06 -5.04
C SER A 213 -23.62 -26.61 -5.98
N PRO A 214 -23.66 -26.94 -7.29
CA PRO A 214 -22.64 -26.55 -8.27
C PRO A 214 -22.47 -25.03 -8.45
N LYS A 215 -23.56 -24.25 -8.39
CA LYS A 215 -23.50 -22.78 -8.52
C LYS A 215 -22.77 -22.13 -7.35
N GLN A 216 -23.05 -22.61 -6.13
CA GLN A 216 -22.40 -22.12 -4.92
C GLN A 216 -20.93 -22.53 -4.87
N LEU A 217 -20.63 -23.76 -5.33
CA LEU A 217 -19.26 -24.25 -5.50
C LEU A 217 -18.47 -23.34 -6.45
N ASN A 218 -18.99 -23.04 -7.64
CA ASN A 218 -18.33 -22.17 -8.62
C ASN A 218 -18.08 -20.76 -8.07
N ARG A 219 -19.06 -20.16 -7.38
CA ARG A 219 -18.88 -18.84 -6.77
C ARG A 219 -17.81 -18.86 -5.67
N ARG A 220 -17.80 -19.91 -4.82
CA ARG A 220 -16.81 -20.04 -3.74
C ARG A 220 -15.40 -20.22 -4.31
N LEU A 221 -15.24 -21.05 -5.35
CA LEU A 221 -13.97 -21.24 -6.05
C LEU A 221 -13.49 -19.93 -6.68
N PHE A 222 -14.38 -19.18 -7.35
CA PHE A 222 -14.04 -17.88 -7.93
C PHE A 222 -13.57 -16.87 -6.89
N LEU A 223 -14.30 -16.71 -5.78
CA LEU A 223 -13.90 -15.80 -4.70
C LEU A 223 -12.59 -16.22 -4.04
N LYS A 224 -12.36 -17.54 -3.89
CA LYS A 224 -11.08 -18.07 -3.40
C LYS A 224 -9.94 -17.73 -4.36
N GLN A 225 -10.17 -17.86 -5.68
CA GLN A 225 -9.18 -17.49 -6.68
C GLN A 225 -8.83 -16.00 -6.60
N LEU A 226 -9.80 -15.10 -6.49
CA LEU A 226 -9.54 -13.66 -6.32
C LEU A 226 -8.72 -13.36 -5.06
N ALA A 227 -8.99 -14.05 -3.95
CA ALA A 227 -8.20 -13.90 -2.73
C ALA A 227 -6.76 -14.39 -2.91
N VAL A 228 -6.56 -15.51 -3.63
CA VAL A 228 -5.23 -16.03 -3.98
C VAL A 228 -4.48 -15.06 -4.89
N ASP A 229 -5.14 -14.51 -5.91
CA ASP A 229 -4.56 -13.55 -6.85
C ASP A 229 -4.11 -12.26 -6.14
N LEU A 230 -4.96 -11.72 -5.26
CA LEU A 230 -4.61 -10.56 -4.44
C LEU A 230 -3.41 -10.87 -3.53
N CYS A 231 -3.44 -12.01 -2.84
CA CYS A 231 -2.35 -12.43 -1.96
C CYS A 231 -1.02 -12.60 -2.70
N ASN A 232 -1.04 -13.13 -3.92
CA ASN A 232 0.17 -13.22 -4.75
C ASN A 232 0.70 -11.83 -5.13
N SER A 233 -0.18 -10.92 -5.56
CA SER A 233 0.19 -9.54 -5.92
C SER A 233 0.81 -8.78 -4.74
N GLU A 234 0.17 -8.80 -3.58
CA GLU A 234 0.66 -8.12 -2.37
C GLU A 234 1.96 -8.74 -1.87
N ARG A 235 2.07 -10.08 -1.89
CA ARG A 235 3.29 -10.80 -1.50
C ARG A 235 4.48 -10.47 -2.39
N ARG A 236 4.26 -10.25 -3.70
CA ARG A 236 5.31 -9.78 -4.63
C ARG A 236 5.88 -8.42 -4.20
N ILE A 237 5.02 -7.49 -3.79
CA ILE A 237 5.42 -6.17 -3.27
C ILE A 237 6.22 -6.31 -1.97
N LEU A 238 5.75 -7.16 -1.05
CA LEU A 238 6.45 -7.43 0.21
C LEU A 238 7.83 -8.05 -0.02
N TYR A 239 7.96 -9.06 -0.88
CA TYR A 239 9.26 -9.64 -1.21
C TYR A 239 10.22 -8.64 -1.85
N ARG A 240 9.71 -7.75 -2.72
CA ARG A 240 10.52 -6.67 -3.29
C ARG A 240 11.04 -5.73 -2.20
N THR A 241 10.20 -5.36 -1.25
CA THR A 241 10.56 -4.53 -0.09
C THR A 241 11.61 -5.21 0.77
N GLN A 242 11.40 -6.48 1.13
CA GLN A 242 12.35 -7.31 1.87
C GLN A 242 13.72 -7.36 1.19
N TYR A 243 13.75 -7.60 -0.13
CA TYR A 243 15.00 -7.64 -0.90
C TYR A 243 15.78 -6.32 -0.81
N ILE A 244 15.09 -5.18 -0.97
CA ILE A 244 15.73 -3.86 -0.90
C ILE A 244 16.28 -3.60 0.51
N LEU A 245 15.49 -3.89 1.55
CA LEU A 245 15.90 -3.70 2.95
C LEU A 245 17.11 -4.56 3.30
N ARG A 246 17.09 -5.86 2.96
CA ARG A 246 18.24 -6.77 3.16
C ARG A 246 19.48 -6.27 2.45
N ARG A 247 19.35 -5.70 1.25
CA ARG A 247 20.48 -5.10 0.53
C ARG A 247 21.03 -3.88 1.28
N ARG A 248 20.17 -2.93 1.67
CA ARG A 248 20.58 -1.72 2.41
C ARG A 248 21.29 -2.06 3.72
N LEU A 249 20.74 -3.00 4.49
CA LEU A 249 21.35 -3.46 5.75
C LEU A 249 22.74 -4.10 5.53
N ARG A 250 22.91 -4.89 4.46
CA ARG A 250 24.24 -5.42 4.11
C ARG A 250 25.23 -4.32 3.74
N ASP A 251 24.77 -3.32 2.98
CA ASP A 251 25.62 -2.21 2.54
C ASP A 251 26.08 -1.35 3.74
N ILE A 252 25.20 -1.10 4.72
CA ILE A 252 25.54 -0.41 5.99
C ILE A 252 26.61 -1.19 6.76
N LYS A 253 26.36 -2.48 7.04
CA LYS A 253 27.29 -3.34 7.79
C LYS A 253 28.65 -3.47 7.12
N ALA A 254 28.68 -3.57 5.78
CA ALA A 254 29.92 -3.61 5.03
C ALA A 254 30.69 -2.27 5.09
N GLY A 255 29.99 -1.14 5.09
CA GLY A 255 30.58 0.19 5.28
C GLY A 255 31.20 0.35 6.66
N GLU A 256 30.51 -0.08 7.71
CA GLU A 256 31.02 -0.06 9.09
C GLU A 256 32.25 -0.95 9.26
N LEU A 257 32.21 -2.18 8.72
CA LEU A 257 33.36 -3.09 8.68
C LEU A 257 34.58 -2.44 8.02
N LYS A 258 34.39 -1.72 6.91
CA LYS A 258 35.47 -0.97 6.24
C LYS A 258 36.00 0.19 7.08
N ALA A 259 35.12 0.94 7.76
CA ALA A 259 35.53 2.02 8.64
C ALA A 259 36.35 1.50 9.84
N LEU A 260 35.93 0.39 10.43
CA LEU A 260 36.63 -0.27 11.53
C LEU A 260 38.00 -0.82 11.11
N THR A 261 38.12 -1.43 9.93
CA THR A 261 39.43 -1.91 9.43
C THR A 261 40.40 -0.78 9.14
N LEU A 262 39.92 0.33 8.56
CA LEU A 262 40.72 1.54 8.38
C LEU A 262 41.19 2.11 9.73
N PHE A 263 40.29 2.26 10.71
CA PHE A 263 40.62 2.80 12.03
C PHE A 263 41.65 1.93 12.77
N ASN A 264 41.51 0.60 12.70
CA ASN A 264 42.51 -0.33 13.24
C ASN A 264 43.85 -0.25 12.50
N GLY A 265 43.82 -0.03 11.17
CA GLY A 265 45.02 0.22 10.37
C GLY A 265 45.77 1.48 10.82
N PHE A 266 45.06 2.60 11.03
CA PHE A 266 45.65 3.84 11.55
C PHE A 266 46.20 3.68 12.96
N ARG A 267 45.55 2.91 13.84
CA ARG A 267 46.04 2.66 15.20
C ARG A 267 47.37 1.88 15.22
N ASN A 268 47.67 1.11 14.18
CA ASN A 268 48.95 0.42 14.02
C ASN A 268 50.08 1.32 13.47
N PHE A 269 49.78 2.51 12.95
CA PHE A 269 50.78 3.51 12.53
C PHE A 269 51.25 4.42 13.67
N PHE A 270 50.52 4.47 14.80
CA PHE A 270 50.85 5.27 15.99
C PHE A 270 51.37 4.42 17.16
N LYS A 271 51.99 3.27 16.86
CA LYS A 271 52.77 2.47 17.81
C LYS A 271 54.23 2.44 17.42
#